data_AF-A0A7S3C6I6-F1
#
_entry.id   AF-A0A7S3C6I6-F1
#
_cell.length_a   1.000
_cell.length_b   1.000
_cell.length_c   1.000
_cell.angle_alpha   90.00
_cell.angle_beta   90.00
_cell.angle_gamma   90.00
#
_symmetry.space_group_name_H-M   'P 1'
#
loop_
_entity.id
_entity.type
_entity.pdbx_description
1 polymer ?
#
loop_
_entity_poly.entity_id
_entity_poly.type
_entity_poly.pdbx_seq_one_letter_code
_entity_poly.pdbx_strand_id
1 'polypeptide(L)'
;MDELATLTSSLLTLESVSAGPPIPSEDVTRDVTGNATSAFALKDGVDPEATTGKLEDILQNLKDKDDVALVVLPEKNWGDHSADISLAITHAQAMKDRMVLAQAKEDETDWANSGLPQSQYLSAYHPFATAIIKNGAGINVESKIGVTGHVAGIIARTDNTKGAWTAAAGTHADVRGVASLTREIR
;
A
#
# COMPACT_ATOMS: atom_id res chain seq x y z
N MET A 1 -15.06 18.87 61.72
CA MET A 1 -16.38 18.93 62.37
C MET A 1 -17.39 18.63 61.30
N ASP A 2 -17.82 17.38 61.21
CA ASP A 2 -19.19 17.04 60.80
C ASP A 2 -19.48 15.65 61.35
N GLU A 3 -20.46 15.63 62.23
CA GLU A 3 -20.79 14.57 63.17
C GLU A 3 -21.84 13.68 62.49
N LEU A 4 -21.47 12.46 62.08
CA LEU A 4 -22.43 11.47 61.57
C LEU A 4 -23.23 10.91 62.75
N ALA A 5 -24.35 11.55 63.06
CA ALA A 5 -25.30 11.08 64.05
C ALA A 5 -25.89 9.73 63.61
N THR A 6 -25.57 8.67 64.37
CA THR A 6 -26.13 7.33 64.16
C THR A 6 -27.56 7.31 64.69
N LEU A 7 -28.55 7.41 63.80
CA LEU A 7 -29.96 7.23 64.17
C LEU A 7 -30.23 5.73 64.31
N THR A 8 -30.50 5.28 65.54
CA THR A 8 -30.94 3.91 65.82
C THR A 8 -32.43 3.91 66.15
N SER A 9 -33.20 3.13 65.39
CA SER A 9 -34.60 2.79 65.68
C SER A 9 -34.70 1.28 65.81
N SER A 10 -35.33 0.79 66.88
CA SER A 10 -35.36 -0.63 67.28
C SER A 10 -36.28 -1.53 66.45
N LEU A 11 -36.72 -1.08 65.27
CA LEU A 11 -37.73 -1.77 64.46
C LEU A 11 -37.47 -1.76 62.95
N LEU A 12 -36.40 -1.13 62.47
CA LEU A 12 -36.09 -1.08 61.04
C LEU A 12 -34.57 -0.99 60.82
N THR A 13 -33.99 -2.01 60.19
CA THR A 13 -32.61 -1.99 59.69
C THR A 13 -32.66 -1.56 58.22
N LEU A 14 -32.13 -0.37 57.91
CA LEU A 14 -31.97 0.09 56.53
C LEU A 14 -30.57 -0.28 56.06
N GLU A 15 -30.45 -1.33 55.26
CA GLU A 15 -29.22 -1.63 54.52
C GLU A 15 -29.25 -0.83 53.20
N SER A 16 -28.31 0.11 53.05
CA SER A 16 -28.07 0.76 51.77
C SER A 16 -27.40 -0.23 50.82
N VAL A 17 -28.08 -0.61 49.74
CA VAL A 17 -27.51 -1.42 48.65
C VAL A 17 -26.43 -0.60 47.95
N SER A 18 -25.18 -0.90 48.27
CA SER A 18 -24.00 -0.39 47.59
C SER A 18 -23.74 -1.24 46.35
N ALA A 19 -23.77 -0.58 45.19
CA ALA A 19 -23.33 -1.02 43.87
C ALA A 19 -24.21 -2.07 43.15
N GLY A 20 -24.95 -1.59 42.15
CA GLY A 20 -25.28 -2.40 40.97
C GLY A 20 -23.99 -2.76 40.20
N PRO A 21 -24.04 -3.76 39.29
CA PRO A 21 -22.86 -4.24 38.59
C PRO A 21 -22.12 -3.08 37.89
N PRO A 22 -20.78 -3.06 37.94
CA PRO A 22 -20.01 -1.95 37.39
C PRO A 22 -20.31 -1.83 35.89
N ILE A 23 -20.89 -0.69 35.52
CA ILE A 23 -20.93 -0.26 34.12
C ILE A 23 -19.48 0.14 33.80
N PRO A 24 -18.77 -0.52 32.85
CA PRO A 24 -17.45 -0.05 32.46
C PRO A 24 -17.62 1.31 31.79
N SER A 25 -17.33 2.38 32.52
CA SER A 25 -17.14 3.70 31.93
C SER A 25 -15.79 3.67 31.21
N GLU A 26 -15.81 3.73 29.87
CA GLU A 26 -14.62 4.07 29.10
C GLU A 26 -14.26 5.54 29.38
N ASP A 27 -13.53 5.74 30.48
CA ASP A 27 -12.98 7.03 30.84
C ASP A 27 -11.68 7.24 30.04
N VAL A 28 -11.81 7.88 28.88
CA VAL A 28 -10.66 8.35 28.10
C VAL A 28 -10.12 9.61 28.79
N THR A 29 -9.38 9.42 29.89
CA THR A 29 -8.59 10.50 30.48
C THR A 29 -7.44 10.83 29.53
N ARG A 30 -7.60 11.90 28.75
CA ARG A 30 -6.52 12.55 28.01
C ARG A 30 -5.64 13.30 29.01
N ASP A 31 -4.42 12.83 29.22
CA ASP A 31 -3.39 13.59 29.92
C ASP A 31 -3.07 14.88 29.13
N VAL A 32 -3.15 16.02 29.82
CA VAL A 32 -2.99 17.39 29.31
C VAL A 32 -1.54 17.68 28.87
N THR A 33 -0.62 16.73 29.07
CA THR A 33 0.81 16.90 28.74
C THR A 33 1.20 16.39 27.34
N GLY A 34 0.25 15.91 26.53
CA GLY A 34 0.52 15.53 25.12
C GLY A 34 1.46 14.32 24.94
N ASN A 35 1.83 13.65 26.03
CA ASN A 35 2.62 12.44 26.00
C ASN A 35 1.66 11.25 26.10
N ALA A 36 1.66 10.37 25.11
CA ALA A 36 0.84 9.17 25.15
C ALA A 36 1.26 8.32 26.35
N THR A 37 0.47 8.33 27.42
CA THR A 37 0.60 7.34 28.50
C THR A 37 0.48 5.96 27.85
N SER A 38 1.54 5.19 28.01
CA SER A 38 1.82 3.87 27.41
C SER A 38 0.81 2.76 27.74
N ALA A 39 -0.35 3.11 28.30
CA ALA A 39 -1.45 2.21 28.63
C ALA A 39 -2.10 1.55 27.40
N PHE A 40 -1.95 2.14 26.20
CA PHE A 40 -2.45 1.59 24.93
C PHE A 40 -1.37 1.52 23.83
N ALA A 41 -0.09 1.57 24.20
CA ALA A 41 0.97 1.41 23.21
C ALA A 41 0.95 -0.04 22.70
N LEU A 42 0.58 -0.25 21.43
CA LEU A 42 0.77 -1.52 20.73
C LEU A 42 2.28 -1.80 20.70
N LYS A 43 2.74 -2.66 21.61
CA LYS A 43 4.11 -3.14 21.64
C LYS A 43 4.21 -4.38 20.75
N ASP A 44 5.38 -4.56 20.14
CA ASP A 44 5.74 -5.77 19.38
C ASP A 44 4.91 -6.01 18.11
N GLY A 45 4.61 -4.93 17.36
CA GLY A 45 4.07 -5.02 16.01
C GLY A 45 5.10 -5.62 15.05
N VAL A 46 5.19 -6.94 15.02
CA VAL A 46 5.99 -7.70 14.06
C VAL A 46 5.04 -8.28 13.03
N ASP A 47 5.40 -8.22 11.75
CA ASP A 47 4.81 -9.07 10.71
C ASP A 47 5.73 -10.28 10.52
N PRO A 48 5.57 -11.36 11.30
CA PRO A 48 6.43 -12.53 11.22
C PRO A 48 6.28 -13.29 9.90
N GLU A 49 5.25 -12.96 9.11
CA GLU A 49 5.00 -13.60 7.83
C GLU A 49 5.46 -12.77 6.62
N ALA A 50 6.12 -11.63 6.82
CA ALA A 50 6.77 -10.86 5.77
C ALA A 50 7.97 -11.63 5.19
N THR A 51 7.69 -12.61 4.34
CA THR A 51 8.66 -13.43 3.63
C THR A 51 8.53 -13.26 2.12
N THR A 52 9.61 -13.54 1.39
CA THR A 52 9.73 -13.37 -0.07
C THR A 52 8.77 -14.24 -0.90
N GLY A 53 7.98 -15.13 -0.26
CA GLY A 53 7.18 -16.17 -0.94
C GLY A 53 5.69 -15.89 -1.14
N LYS A 54 5.15 -14.74 -0.71
CA LYS A 54 3.69 -14.51 -0.71
C LYS A 54 3.07 -14.01 -2.01
N LEU A 55 3.88 -13.62 -3.01
CA LEU A 55 3.33 -13.08 -4.25
C LEU A 55 2.50 -14.13 -5.01
N GLU A 56 2.91 -15.39 -4.96
CA GLU A 56 2.16 -16.49 -5.58
C GLU A 56 0.78 -16.62 -4.97
N ASP A 57 0.67 -16.70 -3.65
CA ASP A 57 -0.61 -16.79 -2.94
C ASP A 57 -1.51 -15.58 -3.24
N ILE A 58 -0.93 -14.37 -3.29
CA ILE A 58 -1.66 -13.16 -3.66
C ILE A 58 -2.23 -13.28 -5.08
N LEU A 59 -1.41 -13.73 -6.04
CA LEU A 59 -1.85 -13.91 -7.42
C LEU A 59 -2.90 -15.03 -7.54
N GLN A 60 -2.78 -16.13 -6.78
CA GLN A 60 -3.82 -17.16 -6.73
C GLN A 60 -5.15 -16.60 -6.23
N ASN A 61 -5.13 -15.79 -5.16
CA ASN A 61 -6.33 -15.14 -4.64
C ASN A 61 -6.93 -14.12 -5.62
N LEU A 62 -6.11 -13.55 -6.50
CA LEU A 62 -6.55 -12.65 -7.59
C LEU A 62 -7.18 -13.38 -8.78
N LYS A 63 -7.14 -14.71 -8.84
CA LYS A 63 -7.80 -15.48 -9.91
C LYS A 63 -9.32 -15.37 -9.83
N ASP A 64 -9.87 -15.32 -8.63
CA ASP A 64 -11.32 -15.21 -8.41
C ASP A 64 -11.84 -13.78 -8.65
N LYS A 65 -10.98 -12.86 -9.09
CA LYS A 65 -11.30 -11.45 -9.37
C LYS A 65 -11.08 -11.17 -10.86
N ASP A 66 -12.19 -11.00 -11.56
CA ASP A 66 -12.20 -10.72 -13.01
C ASP A 66 -12.05 -9.22 -13.32
N ASP A 67 -12.29 -8.35 -12.35
CA ASP A 67 -12.24 -6.89 -12.53
C ASP A 67 -10.82 -6.29 -12.41
N VAL A 68 -9.80 -7.03 -12.88
CA VAL A 68 -8.39 -6.61 -12.80
C VAL A 68 -7.78 -6.59 -14.19
N ALA A 69 -7.65 -5.39 -14.78
CA ALA A 69 -7.08 -5.24 -16.13
C ALA A 69 -5.55 -5.12 -16.15
N LEU A 70 -4.95 -4.54 -15.10
CA LEU A 70 -3.51 -4.27 -15.02
C LEU A 70 -2.93 -4.83 -13.73
N VAL A 71 -1.81 -5.53 -13.86
CA VAL A 71 -0.99 -5.99 -12.74
C VAL A 71 0.32 -5.22 -12.77
N VAL A 72 0.63 -4.57 -11.65
CA VAL A 72 1.80 -3.72 -11.54
C VAL A 72 2.54 -4.09 -10.27
N LEU A 73 3.85 -4.26 -10.39
CA LEU A 73 4.75 -4.47 -9.27
C LEU A 73 5.60 -3.22 -9.09
N PRO A 74 5.11 -2.18 -8.41
CA PRO A 74 5.90 -0.97 -8.19
C PRO A 74 7.17 -1.33 -7.43
N GLU A 75 8.26 -0.62 -7.71
CA GLU A 75 9.60 -0.86 -7.13
C GLU A 75 10.28 -2.20 -7.47
N LYS A 76 9.61 -3.12 -8.19
CA LYS A 76 10.24 -4.33 -8.73
C LYS A 76 10.68 -4.11 -10.17
N ASN A 77 11.93 -4.47 -10.46
CA ASN A 77 12.57 -4.30 -11.75
C ASN A 77 12.95 -5.66 -12.39
N TRP A 78 13.00 -5.66 -13.72
CA TRP A 78 13.59 -6.76 -14.47
C TRP A 78 15.09 -6.76 -14.22
N GLY A 79 15.62 -7.88 -13.74
CA GLY A 79 16.96 -7.97 -13.15
C GLY A 79 16.86 -8.58 -11.76
N ASP A 80 16.74 -7.74 -10.74
CA ASP A 80 16.73 -8.18 -9.33
C ASP A 80 15.45 -8.95 -8.96
N HIS A 81 14.35 -8.69 -9.67
CA HIS A 81 13.02 -9.24 -9.37
C HIS A 81 12.41 -10.02 -10.55
N SER A 82 13.26 -10.61 -11.39
CA SER A 82 12.83 -11.35 -12.59
C SER A 82 11.89 -12.52 -12.27
N ALA A 83 12.08 -13.21 -11.13
CA ALA A 83 11.20 -14.30 -10.69
C ALA A 83 9.77 -13.82 -10.39
N ASP A 84 9.63 -12.71 -9.66
CA ASP A 84 8.33 -12.12 -9.31
C ASP A 84 7.58 -11.62 -10.56
N ILE A 85 8.30 -10.96 -11.47
CA ILE A 85 7.73 -10.48 -12.73
C ILE A 85 7.33 -11.68 -13.61
N SER A 86 8.13 -12.73 -13.65
CA SER A 86 7.80 -13.95 -14.41
C SER A 86 6.54 -14.62 -13.86
N LEU A 87 6.39 -14.69 -12.54
CA LEU A 87 5.21 -15.21 -11.89
C LEU A 87 3.95 -14.39 -12.24
N ALA A 88 4.06 -13.05 -12.21
CA ALA A 88 2.98 -12.17 -12.64
C ALA A 88 2.62 -12.36 -14.12
N ILE A 89 3.62 -12.57 -15.00
CA ILE A 89 3.39 -12.86 -16.43
C ILE A 89 2.68 -14.20 -16.59
N THR A 90 3.09 -15.25 -15.88
CA THR A 90 2.42 -16.56 -15.92
C THR A 90 0.97 -16.45 -15.44
N HIS A 91 0.71 -15.67 -14.38
CA HIS A 91 -0.64 -15.39 -13.91
C HIS A 91 -1.48 -14.69 -14.99
N ALA A 92 -0.95 -13.63 -15.61
CA ALA A 92 -1.64 -12.90 -16.67
C ALA A 92 -1.90 -13.78 -17.91
N GLN A 93 -0.96 -14.65 -18.28
CA GLN A 93 -1.14 -15.63 -19.36
C GLN A 93 -2.21 -16.67 -19.06
N ALA A 94 -2.35 -17.10 -17.80
CA ALA A 94 -3.37 -18.04 -17.39
C ALA A 94 -4.77 -17.41 -17.46
N MET A 95 -4.91 -16.17 -17.00
CA MET A 95 -6.19 -15.46 -16.93
C MET A 95 -6.64 -14.87 -18.28
N LYS A 96 -5.69 -14.47 -19.14
CA LYS A 96 -5.91 -13.94 -20.50
C LYS A 96 -6.72 -12.64 -20.60
N ASP A 97 -6.98 -11.98 -19.48
CA ASP A 97 -7.82 -10.78 -19.32
C ASP A 97 -7.04 -9.58 -18.77
N ARG A 98 -5.76 -9.77 -18.43
CA ARG A 98 -4.93 -8.77 -17.73
C ARG A 98 -3.54 -8.65 -18.31
N MET A 99 -2.96 -7.46 -18.19
CA MET A 99 -1.60 -7.16 -18.66
C MET A 99 -0.69 -6.78 -17.49
N VAL A 100 0.56 -7.24 -17.55
CA VAL A 100 1.62 -6.91 -16.58
C VAL A 100 2.41 -5.71 -17.10
N LEU A 101 2.57 -4.69 -16.25
CA LEU A 101 3.50 -3.59 -16.50
C LEU A 101 4.78 -3.84 -15.69
N ALA A 102 5.89 -4.09 -16.38
CA ALA A 102 7.18 -4.33 -15.75
C ALA A 102 8.14 -3.16 -15.95
N GLN A 103 8.94 -2.88 -14.92
CA GLN A 103 10.01 -1.91 -15.00
C GLN A 103 11.25 -2.63 -15.55
N ALA A 104 11.88 -2.13 -16.60
CA ALA A 104 13.13 -2.69 -17.09
C ALA A 104 14.28 -2.40 -16.10
N LYS A 105 15.43 -3.06 -16.27
CA LYS A 105 16.64 -2.75 -15.51
C LYS A 105 17.03 -1.28 -15.74
N GLU A 106 17.46 -0.60 -14.68
CA GLU A 106 17.78 0.83 -14.74
C GLU A 106 18.91 1.16 -15.72
N ASP A 107 19.98 0.36 -15.65
CA ASP A 107 21.17 0.49 -16.49
C ASP A 107 21.07 -0.33 -17.78
N GLU A 108 19.86 -0.69 -18.22
CA GLU A 108 19.71 -1.40 -19.49
C GLU A 108 20.15 -0.49 -20.65
N THR A 109 21.11 -0.98 -21.40
CA THR A 109 21.64 -0.31 -22.60
C THR A 109 21.60 -1.23 -23.81
N ASP A 110 21.52 -2.54 -23.62
CA ASP A 110 21.45 -3.53 -24.68
C ASP A 110 20.05 -4.16 -24.74
N TRP A 111 19.13 -3.42 -25.35
CA TRP A 111 17.74 -3.84 -25.51
C TRP A 111 17.58 -5.16 -26.27
N ALA A 112 18.52 -5.50 -27.16
CA ALA A 112 18.48 -6.74 -27.91
C ALA A 112 18.72 -7.97 -27.01
N ASN A 113 19.49 -7.80 -25.93
CA ASN A 113 19.84 -8.87 -24.99
C ASN A 113 19.34 -8.62 -23.56
N SER A 114 18.34 -7.75 -23.39
CA SER A 114 17.75 -7.39 -22.09
C SER A 114 17.15 -8.57 -21.31
N GLY A 115 16.95 -9.72 -21.97
CA GLY A 115 16.39 -10.93 -21.37
C GLY A 115 14.93 -10.81 -20.97
N LEU A 116 14.26 -9.70 -21.31
CA LEU A 116 12.83 -9.50 -21.05
C LEU A 116 12.00 -10.56 -21.78
N PRO A 117 11.01 -11.20 -21.14
CA PRO A 117 10.21 -12.24 -21.78
C PRO A 117 9.35 -11.63 -22.88
N GLN A 118 9.31 -12.27 -24.04
CA GLN A 118 8.38 -11.89 -25.10
C GLN A 118 7.01 -12.47 -24.80
N SER A 119 6.11 -11.66 -24.23
CA SER A 119 4.73 -12.03 -23.93
C SER A 119 3.79 -10.94 -24.38
N GLN A 120 2.67 -11.31 -25.00
CA GLN A 120 1.60 -10.37 -25.35
C GLN A 120 0.91 -9.73 -24.13
N TYR A 121 1.11 -10.32 -22.95
CA TYR A 121 0.58 -9.83 -21.68
C TYR A 121 1.61 -9.04 -20.86
N LEU A 122 2.72 -8.63 -21.48
CA LEU A 122 3.77 -7.84 -20.84
C LEU A 122 4.01 -6.55 -21.60
N SER A 123 4.07 -5.44 -20.88
CA SER A 123 4.62 -4.19 -21.37
C SER A 123 5.74 -3.72 -20.44
N ALA A 124 6.91 -3.44 -21.01
CA ALA A 124 8.10 -3.04 -20.27
C ALA A 124 8.35 -1.54 -20.40
N TYR A 125 8.68 -0.87 -19.29
CA TYR A 125 8.92 0.57 -19.24
C TYR A 125 10.31 0.90 -18.71
N HIS A 126 10.90 1.95 -19.28
CA HIS A 126 12.19 2.55 -18.94
C HIS A 126 12.14 4.02 -19.34
N PRO A 127 12.84 4.95 -18.66
CA PRO A 127 13.73 4.79 -17.50
C PRO A 127 12.99 4.78 -16.15
N PHE A 128 13.74 4.89 -15.05
CA PHE A 128 13.20 5.21 -13.73
C PHE A 128 12.94 6.71 -13.60
N ALA A 129 12.20 7.09 -12.56
CA ALA A 129 11.89 8.46 -12.23
C ALA A 129 12.36 8.81 -10.81
N THR A 130 12.63 10.10 -10.58
CA THR A 130 12.83 10.66 -9.24
C THR A 130 11.58 11.41 -8.83
N ALA A 131 11.02 11.07 -7.67
CA ALA A 131 9.87 11.74 -7.08
C ALA A 131 10.24 12.35 -5.72
N ILE A 132 9.57 13.45 -5.36
CA ILE A 132 9.72 14.08 -4.06
C ILE A 132 8.61 13.54 -3.16
N ILE A 133 8.99 12.72 -2.18
CA ILE A 133 8.07 12.12 -1.22
C ILE A 133 8.29 12.70 0.17
N LYS A 134 7.27 12.70 1.02
CA LYS A 134 7.42 13.07 2.43
C LYS A 134 7.83 11.84 3.24
N ASN A 135 8.89 11.94 4.03
CA ASN A 135 9.24 10.89 4.98
C ASN A 135 8.26 10.87 6.17
N GLY A 136 8.44 9.91 7.09
CA GLY A 136 7.60 9.80 8.30
C GLY A 136 7.65 11.02 9.23
N ALA A 137 8.62 11.93 9.05
CA ALA A 137 8.73 13.21 9.75
C ALA A 137 8.14 14.40 8.95
N GLY A 138 7.53 14.14 7.79
CA GLY A 138 6.92 15.16 6.92
C GLY A 138 7.90 15.97 6.07
N ILE A 139 9.19 15.61 6.06
CA ILE A 139 10.24 16.27 5.30
C ILE A 139 10.26 15.72 3.88
N ASN A 140 10.41 16.62 2.90
CA ASN A 140 10.57 16.26 1.49
C ASN A 140 11.92 15.56 1.28
N VAL A 141 11.88 14.36 0.71
CA VAL A 141 13.03 13.54 0.35
C VAL A 141 12.89 13.10 -1.09
N GLU A 142 13.97 13.23 -1.86
CA GLU A 142 14.03 12.67 -3.21
C GLU A 142 14.17 11.14 -3.14
N SER A 143 13.30 10.45 -3.84
CA SER A 143 13.29 9.00 -3.92
C SER A 143 13.19 8.57 -5.37
N LYS A 144 14.04 7.60 -5.75
CA LYS A 144 13.95 6.95 -7.04
C LYS A 144 12.81 5.94 -6.99
N ILE A 145 11.97 5.98 -8.02
CA ILE A 145 10.75 5.16 -8.11
C ILE A 145 10.62 4.52 -9.50
N GLY A 146 9.95 3.37 -9.53
CA GLY A 146 9.51 2.76 -10.79
C GLY A 146 8.39 3.57 -11.45
N VAL A 147 8.42 3.70 -12.78
CA VAL A 147 7.39 4.46 -13.52
C VAL A 147 6.15 3.63 -13.81
N THR A 148 6.20 2.31 -13.67
CA THR A 148 5.10 1.39 -13.99
C THR A 148 3.80 1.73 -13.28
N GLY A 149 3.84 2.11 -12.00
CA GLY A 149 2.66 2.55 -11.26
C GLY A 149 2.05 3.84 -11.82
N HIS A 150 2.89 4.79 -12.24
CA HIS A 150 2.43 6.02 -12.88
C HIS A 150 1.80 5.75 -14.24
N VAL A 151 2.44 4.89 -15.03
CA VAL A 151 1.96 4.47 -16.35
C VAL A 151 0.62 3.76 -16.24
N ALA A 152 0.41 2.91 -15.25
CA ALA A 152 -0.89 2.28 -15.01
C ALA A 152 -2.01 3.33 -14.85
N GLY A 153 -1.72 4.39 -14.09
CA GLY A 153 -2.64 5.52 -13.96
C GLY A 153 -2.85 6.32 -15.25
N ILE A 154 -1.83 6.42 -16.11
CA ILE A 154 -1.95 7.05 -17.43
C ILE A 154 -2.83 6.21 -18.37
N ILE A 155 -2.64 4.89 -18.39
CA ILE A 155 -3.48 3.95 -19.14
C ILE A 155 -4.93 4.11 -18.68
N ALA A 156 -5.19 4.00 -17.37
CA ALA A 156 -6.54 4.15 -16.83
C ALA A 156 -7.21 5.49 -17.21
N ARG A 157 -6.45 6.60 -17.18
CA ARG A 157 -6.95 7.93 -17.59
C ARG A 157 -7.20 8.01 -19.09
N THR A 158 -6.33 7.43 -19.89
CA THR A 158 -6.45 7.42 -21.36
C THR A 158 -7.66 6.60 -21.77
N ASP A 159 -7.82 5.41 -21.20
CA ASP A 159 -8.96 4.53 -21.46
C ASP A 159 -10.29 5.20 -21.11
N ASN A 160 -10.34 5.91 -19.98
CA ASN A 160 -11.55 6.62 -19.57
C ASN A 160 -11.89 7.82 -20.46
N THR A 161 -10.89 8.51 -21.02
CA THR A 161 -11.11 9.77 -21.78
C THR A 161 -11.19 9.56 -23.29
N LYS A 162 -10.48 8.58 -23.82
CA LYS A 162 -10.32 8.33 -25.27
C LYS A 162 -10.61 6.89 -25.67
N GLY A 163 -10.89 6.00 -24.72
CA GLY A 163 -11.14 4.58 -24.97
C GLY A 163 -9.86 3.74 -25.06
N ALA A 164 -9.99 2.45 -24.76
CA ALA A 164 -8.89 1.48 -24.72
C ALA A 164 -8.21 1.23 -26.08
N TRP A 165 -8.81 1.65 -27.18
CA TRP A 165 -8.19 1.60 -28.51
C TRP A 165 -7.15 2.71 -28.73
N THR A 166 -7.11 3.72 -27.85
CA THR A 166 -6.18 4.83 -27.97
C THR A 166 -4.89 4.51 -27.22
N ALA A 167 -3.76 4.62 -27.91
CA ALA A 167 -2.46 4.44 -27.28
C ALA A 167 -2.26 5.44 -26.12
N ALA A 168 -1.91 4.92 -24.94
CA ALA A 168 -1.55 5.69 -23.75
C ALA A 168 -0.14 6.29 -23.85
N ALA A 169 0.09 7.08 -24.90
CA ALA A 169 1.38 7.68 -25.23
C ALA A 169 1.22 9.09 -25.82
N GLY A 170 2.34 9.80 -25.98
CA GLY A 170 2.39 11.14 -26.57
C GLY A 170 2.11 12.27 -25.58
N THR A 171 1.67 13.42 -26.08
CA THR A 171 1.51 14.66 -25.30
C THR A 171 0.44 14.60 -24.21
N HIS A 172 -0.41 13.57 -24.24
CA HIS A 172 -1.44 13.34 -23.22
C HIS A 172 -1.00 12.38 -22.11
N ALA A 173 0.12 11.67 -22.32
CA ALA A 173 0.72 10.75 -21.36
C ALA A 173 1.71 11.47 -20.45
N ASP A 174 1.25 12.55 -19.83
CA ASP A 174 2.06 13.32 -18.89
C ASP A 174 2.16 12.61 -17.53
N VAL A 175 3.40 12.37 -17.09
CA VAL A 175 3.71 11.71 -15.82
C VAL A 175 3.75 12.75 -14.71
N ARG A 176 2.66 12.84 -13.94
CA ARG A 176 2.55 13.78 -12.81
C ARG A 176 3.23 13.24 -11.56
N GLY A 177 3.77 14.15 -10.74
CA GLY A 177 4.37 13.80 -9.45
C GLY A 177 5.83 13.35 -9.51
N VAL A 178 6.40 13.36 -10.72
CA VAL A 178 7.82 13.09 -10.98
C VAL A 178 8.57 14.42 -11.13
N ALA A 179 9.73 14.51 -10.49
CA ALA A 179 10.63 15.66 -10.61
C ALA A 179 11.55 15.56 -11.83
N SER A 180 12.08 14.36 -12.10
CA SER A 180 12.95 14.09 -13.24
C SER A 180 12.97 12.61 -13.61
N LEU A 181 13.46 12.29 -14.81
CA LEU A 181 13.78 10.92 -15.22
C LEU A 181 15.26 10.64 -14.94
N THR A 182 15.60 9.39 -14.60
CA THR A 182 16.99 9.02 -14.31
C THR A 182 17.87 9.02 -15.56
N ARG A 183 17.27 8.84 -16.75
CA ARG A 183 17.99 8.86 -18.03
C ARG A 183 17.17 9.55 -19.10
N GLU A 184 17.81 10.41 -19.88
CA GLU A 184 17.24 10.90 -21.13
C GLU A 184 17.60 9.93 -22.26
N ILE A 185 16.59 9.38 -22.94
CA ILE A 185 16.78 8.54 -24.12
C ILE A 185 16.67 9.45 -25.34
N ARG A 186 17.78 9.62 -26.07
CA ARG A 186 17.85 10.37 -27.34
C ARG A 186 18.16 9.45 -28.50
#